data_AF-A0A7J8LWP3-F1
#
_entry.id   AF-A0A7J8LWP3-F1
#
_cell.length_a   1.000
_cell.length_b   1.000
_cell.length_c   1.000
_cell.angle_alpha   90.00
_cell.angle_beta   90.00
_cell.angle_gamma   90.00
#
_symmetry.space_group_name_H-M   'P 1'
#
loop_
_entity.id
_entity.type
_entity.pdbx_description
1 polymer ?
#
loop_
_entity_poly.entity_id
_entity_poly.type
_entity_poly.pdbx_seq_one_letter_code
_entity_poly.pdbx_strand_id
1 'polypeptide(L)'
;MFEAKVASGNGEQVLSRDVYRLGHRLDLFRMLSFFYTTVGFFFNTMMVILTVYAFLWGRLYLALSGVENAALSSSSDNNRALGAILNQQFIIQLGLFTALPMIVENSLERGFLQAIWDFITMQLQLSSVFYTFSMGTRTHYFGRTVLHGGAKYRATGRGFVVQHKSFAENYRLYARSHFVKAIELGLILIVYASHSPVAKDTFVYIALTISSWFLVLSWIMAPFVFNPSGFDWLKTVYDFDEFMNWIWYHGGVFAKAEQSWERWWYEEQDHLRTTGLWGKLLEIILDLRFFFFQYGIVYQLGIANHSTSIAVYLLSWIYIFVAFGIYLVISYARDKYAAKEHIYFRMVQFLVIILGILVIIALLEFTAFNFVDIFTSLLAFIPTGWGLISIAQVLRPFLQSTWLWESVVSVARLYDIMFGVLVMVPLAFLSWMPGFQSMQTRILFNEAFSRGLRIFQLVTGKKSSDS
;
A
#
# COMPACT_ATOMS: atom_id res chain seq x y z
N MET A 1 8.08 -14.29 -2.13
CA MET A 1 7.30 -15.55 -1.98
C MET A 1 7.77 -16.44 -0.84
N PHE A 2 9.06 -16.78 -0.74
CA PHE A 2 9.57 -17.64 0.35
C PHE A 2 9.25 -17.10 1.75
N GLU A 3 9.55 -15.82 1.99
CA GLU A 3 9.24 -15.14 3.27
C GLU A 3 7.76 -15.21 3.66
N ALA A 4 6.85 -15.07 2.69
CA ALA A 4 5.41 -15.20 2.92
C ALA A 4 5.03 -16.61 3.42
N LYS A 5 5.64 -17.65 2.84
CA LYS A 5 5.42 -19.04 3.22
C LYS A 5 5.90 -19.29 4.65
N VAL A 6 7.12 -18.85 4.98
CA VAL A 6 7.69 -19.02 6.33
C VAL A 6 6.89 -18.24 7.37
N ALA A 7 6.52 -16.99 7.08
CA ALA A 7 5.73 -16.16 7.98
C ALA A 7 4.33 -16.74 8.25
N SER A 8 3.65 -17.25 7.22
CA SER A 8 2.34 -17.90 7.40
C SER A 8 2.47 -19.17 8.25
N GLY A 9 3.48 -20.01 7.99
CA GLY A 9 3.71 -21.21 8.79
C GLY A 9 3.99 -20.91 10.27
N ASN A 10 4.78 -19.87 10.55
CA ASN A 10 5.03 -19.42 11.92
C ASN A 10 3.78 -18.83 12.58
N GLY A 11 2.88 -18.19 11.82
CA GLY A 11 1.57 -17.74 12.32
C GLY A 11 0.72 -18.90 12.84
N GLU A 12 0.65 -20.01 12.10
CA GLU A 12 -0.03 -21.24 12.56
C GLU A 12 0.68 -21.87 13.78
N GLN A 13 2.02 -21.84 13.80
CA GLN A 13 2.78 -22.37 14.94
C GLN A 13 2.50 -21.60 16.24
N VAL A 14 2.38 -20.26 16.17
CA VAL A 14 2.01 -19.43 17.33
C VAL A 14 0.68 -19.86 17.94
N LEU A 15 -0.29 -20.23 17.10
CA LEU A 15 -1.61 -20.68 17.54
C LEU A 15 -1.66 -22.17 17.92
N SER A 16 -0.56 -22.91 17.74
CA SER A 16 -0.52 -24.35 17.94
C SER A 16 -0.42 -24.75 19.42
N ARG A 17 -1.05 -25.88 19.75
CA ARG A 17 -0.94 -26.50 21.07
C ARG A 17 0.48 -27.01 21.37
N ASP A 18 1.26 -27.30 20.34
CA ASP A 18 2.62 -27.82 20.50
C ASP A 18 3.57 -26.73 20.97
N VAL A 19 3.50 -25.53 20.40
CA VAL A 19 4.27 -24.38 20.90
C VAL A 19 3.83 -24.02 22.32
N TYR A 20 2.53 -24.07 22.63
CA TYR A 20 2.02 -23.88 23.99
C TYR A 20 2.64 -24.89 24.98
N ARG A 21 2.66 -26.18 24.64
CA ARG A 21 3.26 -27.23 25.49
C ARG A 21 4.77 -27.09 25.61
N LEU A 22 5.44 -26.71 24.52
CA LEU A 22 6.88 -26.49 24.49
C LEU A 22 7.27 -25.33 25.42
N GLY A 23 6.51 -24.23 25.38
CA GLY A 23 6.72 -23.08 26.26
C GLY A 23 6.64 -23.41 27.75
N HIS A 24 5.84 -24.41 28.15
CA HIS A 24 5.75 -24.86 29.54
C HIS A 24 6.88 -25.81 29.96
N ARG A 25 7.64 -26.36 29.01
CA ARG A 25 8.69 -27.37 29.27
C ARG A 25 10.10 -26.82 29.10
N LEU A 26 10.28 -25.71 28.42
CA LEU A 26 11.58 -25.07 28.25
C LEU A 26 11.94 -24.22 29.47
N ASP A 27 13.20 -24.30 29.89
CA ASP A 27 13.80 -23.35 30.81
C ASP A 27 13.97 -21.97 30.15
N LEU A 28 14.14 -20.92 30.95
CA LEU A 28 14.14 -19.53 30.48
C LEU A 28 15.09 -19.28 29.31
N PHE A 29 16.33 -19.77 29.36
CA PHE A 29 17.33 -19.51 28.32
C PHE A 29 16.97 -20.20 27.00
N ARG A 30 16.51 -21.45 27.07
CA ARG A 30 16.04 -22.16 25.87
C ARG A 30 14.76 -21.54 25.32
N MET A 31 13.87 -21.06 26.17
CA MET A 31 12.66 -20.34 25.76
C MET A 31 13.01 -19.03 25.05
N LEU A 32 13.97 -18.25 25.55
CA LEU A 32 14.44 -17.02 24.90
C LEU A 32 15.08 -17.31 23.53
N SER A 33 15.90 -18.35 23.44
CA SER A 33 16.50 -18.79 22.17
C SER A 33 15.44 -19.23 21.16
N PHE A 34 14.47 -20.04 21.60
CA PHE A 34 13.33 -20.46 20.77
C PHE A 34 12.51 -19.25 20.30
N PHE A 35 12.19 -18.32 21.21
CA PHE A 35 11.44 -17.11 20.89
C PHE A 35 12.16 -16.26 19.83
N TYR A 36 13.47 -16.01 20.02
CA TYR A 36 14.25 -15.19 19.09
C TYR A 36 14.40 -15.81 17.70
N THR A 37 14.48 -17.13 17.60
CA THR A 37 14.75 -17.83 16.33
C THR A 37 13.49 -18.26 15.57
N THR A 38 12.33 -18.29 16.22
CA THR A 38 11.07 -18.79 15.63
C THR A 38 9.94 -17.76 15.74
N VAL A 39 8.93 -18.02 16.56
CA VAL A 39 7.68 -17.28 16.66
C VAL A 39 7.86 -15.83 17.12
N GLY A 40 8.78 -15.58 18.03
CA GLY A 40 9.03 -14.25 18.59
C GLY A 40 9.61 -13.29 17.58
N PHE A 41 10.43 -13.77 16.64
CA PHE A 41 10.97 -12.96 15.55
C PHE A 41 9.85 -12.35 14.68
N PHE A 42 8.89 -13.18 14.25
CA PHE A 42 7.77 -12.72 13.43
C PHE A 42 6.80 -11.84 14.22
N PHE A 43 6.55 -12.18 15.48
CA PHE A 43 5.73 -11.36 16.38
C PHE A 43 6.34 -9.97 16.59
N ASN A 44 7.64 -9.89 16.93
CA ASN A 44 8.34 -8.62 17.10
C ASN A 44 8.35 -7.79 15.82
N THR A 45 8.59 -8.42 14.65
CA THR A 45 8.52 -7.74 13.36
C THR A 45 7.13 -7.14 13.11
N MET A 46 6.08 -7.90 13.41
CA MET A 46 4.70 -7.42 13.31
C MET A 46 4.46 -6.24 14.26
N MET A 47 4.92 -6.32 15.51
CA MET A 47 4.76 -5.25 16.49
C MET A 47 5.46 -3.96 16.05
N VAL A 48 6.66 -4.05 15.45
CA VAL A 48 7.38 -2.89 14.91
C VAL A 48 6.54 -2.19 13.85
N ILE A 49 6.00 -2.91 12.86
CA ILE A 49 5.17 -2.32 11.81
C ILE A 49 3.85 -1.78 12.37
N LEU A 50 3.18 -2.48 13.29
CA LEU A 50 1.97 -1.97 13.94
C LEU A 50 2.24 -0.67 14.71
N THR A 51 3.43 -0.54 15.31
CA THR A 51 3.85 0.69 15.98
C THR A 51 4.07 1.83 14.99
N VAL A 52 4.65 1.56 13.80
CA VAL A 52 4.73 2.55 12.71
C VAL A 52 3.33 3.05 12.34
N TYR A 53 2.38 2.13 12.14
CA TYR A 53 1.00 2.46 11.79
C TYR A 53 0.33 3.30 12.88
N ALA A 54 0.38 2.85 14.13
CA ALA A 54 -0.20 3.57 15.26
C ALA A 54 0.40 4.96 15.42
N PHE A 55 1.71 5.10 15.21
CA PHE A 55 2.40 6.37 15.25
C PHE A 55 1.93 7.32 14.13
N LEU A 56 1.93 6.87 12.87
CA LEU A 56 1.55 7.71 11.73
C LEU A 56 0.08 8.13 11.79
N TRP A 57 -0.82 7.21 12.13
CA TRP A 57 -2.23 7.51 12.35
C TRP A 57 -2.44 8.44 13.55
N GLY A 58 -1.72 8.22 14.65
CA GLY A 58 -1.76 9.11 15.82
C GLY A 58 -1.29 10.52 15.51
N ARG A 59 -0.22 10.68 14.73
CA ARG A 59 0.27 11.98 14.25
C ARG A 59 -0.75 12.70 13.38
N LEU A 60 -1.34 11.98 12.42
CA LEU A 60 -2.38 12.53 11.57
C LEU A 60 -3.57 13.01 12.41
N TYR A 61 -3.99 12.23 13.40
CA TYR A 61 -5.06 12.59 14.32
C TYR A 61 -4.75 13.88 15.09
N LEU A 62 -3.53 14.02 15.63
CA LEU A 62 -3.12 15.23 16.35
C LEU A 62 -3.06 16.47 15.45
N ALA A 63 -2.64 16.30 14.20
CA ALA A 63 -2.60 17.38 13.21
C ALA A 63 -4.02 17.83 12.80
N LEU A 64 -4.91 16.88 12.48
CA LEU A 64 -6.27 17.20 12.02
C LEU A 64 -7.18 17.71 13.14
N SER A 65 -6.99 17.27 14.38
CA SER A 65 -7.76 17.73 15.55
C SER A 65 -7.39 19.13 16.03
N GLY A 66 -6.30 19.72 15.52
CA GLY A 66 -5.82 21.03 15.97
C GLY A 66 -5.14 21.01 17.34
N VAL A 67 -4.98 19.83 17.97
CA VAL A 67 -4.27 19.68 19.25
C VAL A 67 -2.81 20.10 19.11
N GLU A 68 -2.16 19.82 17.97
CA GLU A 68 -0.79 20.26 17.70
C GLU A 68 -0.68 21.80 17.68
N ASN A 69 -1.67 22.49 17.08
CA ASN A 69 -1.74 23.95 17.09
C ASN A 69 -1.92 24.53 18.50
N ALA A 70 -2.80 23.91 19.30
CA ALA A 70 -3.05 24.31 20.68
C ALA A 70 -1.83 24.05 21.59
N ALA A 71 -1.12 22.95 21.37
CA ALA A 71 0.11 22.64 22.09
C ALA A 71 1.21 23.68 21.77
N LEU A 72 1.41 24.02 20.50
CA LEU A 72 2.43 25.01 20.11
C LEU A 72 2.12 26.44 20.58
N SER A 73 0.85 26.82 20.69
CA SER A 73 0.45 28.15 21.17
C SER A 73 0.53 28.29 22.70
N SER A 74 0.45 27.17 23.43
CA SER A 74 0.70 27.14 24.88
C SER A 74 2.21 27.24 25.16
N SER A 75 2.66 28.44 25.49
CA SER A 75 4.03 28.80 25.87
C SER A 75 4.48 28.24 27.24
N SER A 76 4.02 27.04 27.62
CA SER A 76 4.44 26.35 28.84
C SER A 76 5.53 25.32 28.54
N ASP A 77 6.64 25.39 29.29
CA ASP A 77 7.84 24.52 29.20
C ASP A 77 7.56 22.99 29.26
N ASN A 78 6.33 22.57 29.61
CA ASN A 78 5.89 21.17 29.62
C ASN A 78 5.81 20.52 28.22
N ASN A 79 5.81 21.30 27.14
CA ASN A 79 5.74 20.74 25.76
C ASN A 79 7.06 20.16 25.26
N ARG A 80 8.16 20.29 26.02
CA ARG A 80 9.41 19.57 25.75
C ARG A 80 9.22 18.05 25.82
N ALA A 81 8.34 17.56 26.69
CA ALA A 81 8.04 16.13 26.77
C ALA A 81 7.33 15.64 25.51
N LEU A 82 6.35 16.40 24.99
CA LEU A 82 5.71 16.10 23.72
C LEU A 82 6.73 16.18 22.57
N GLY A 83 7.52 17.24 22.47
CA GLY A 83 8.60 17.36 21.48
C GLY A 83 9.65 16.24 21.55
N ALA A 84 10.02 15.79 22.75
CA ALA A 84 10.97 14.70 22.97
C ALA A 84 10.39 13.31 22.62
N ILE A 85 9.12 13.06 22.97
CA ILE A 85 8.38 11.85 22.56
C ILE A 85 8.21 11.83 21.04
N LEU A 86 7.96 12.99 20.44
CA LEU A 86 7.80 13.15 19.00
C LEU A 86 9.12 12.99 18.22
N ASN A 87 10.26 13.32 18.85
CA ASN A 87 11.62 13.15 18.31
C ASN A 87 12.24 11.76 18.55
N GLN A 88 11.69 10.93 19.44
CA GLN A 88 12.16 9.55 19.69
C GLN A 88 12.08 8.64 18.44
N GLN A 89 11.37 9.09 17.40
CA GLN A 89 11.28 8.50 16.06
C GLN A 89 12.64 8.14 15.45
N PHE A 90 13.71 8.87 15.76
CA PHE A 90 15.04 8.62 15.19
C PHE A 90 15.69 7.32 15.68
N ILE A 91 15.29 6.82 16.85
CA ILE A 91 15.99 5.70 17.51
C ILE A 91 15.35 4.36 17.16
N ILE A 92 14.04 4.33 16.88
CA ILE A 92 13.32 3.05 16.92
C ILE A 92 13.23 2.32 15.57
N GLN A 93 13.29 2.97 14.39
CA GLN A 93 12.49 2.38 13.30
C GLN A 93 13.06 1.93 11.96
N LEU A 94 14.26 2.26 11.46
CA LEU A 94 14.48 1.98 10.01
C LEU A 94 15.76 1.32 9.54
N GLY A 95 16.37 0.48 10.37
CA GLY A 95 17.30 -0.55 9.87
C GLY A 95 18.71 -0.46 10.43
N LEU A 96 19.15 0.71 10.91
CA LEU A 96 20.48 0.88 11.51
C LEU A 96 20.63 0.12 12.83
N PHE A 97 19.66 0.20 13.74
CA PHE A 97 19.69 -0.54 15.01
C PHE A 97 19.51 -2.06 14.81
N THR A 98 18.73 -2.50 13.82
CA THR A 98 18.64 -3.93 13.48
C THR A 98 19.89 -4.44 12.76
N ALA A 99 20.70 -3.56 12.16
CA ALA A 99 21.99 -3.89 11.58
C ALA A 99 23.12 -3.93 12.62
N LEU A 100 22.93 -3.36 13.82
CA LEU A 100 23.95 -3.39 14.87
C LEU A 100 24.37 -4.82 15.26
N PRO A 101 23.45 -5.78 15.52
CA PRO A 101 23.84 -7.16 15.79
C PRO A 101 24.73 -7.74 14.68
N MET A 102 24.38 -7.50 13.42
CA MET A 102 25.15 -7.95 12.26
C MET A 102 26.52 -7.26 12.16
N ILE A 103 26.61 -5.95 12.44
CA ILE A 103 27.88 -5.21 12.45
C ILE A 103 28.79 -5.75 13.56
N VAL A 104 28.23 -6.01 14.75
CA VAL A 104 28.98 -6.57 15.89
C VAL A 104 29.47 -7.97 15.56
N GLU A 105 28.61 -8.84 15.04
CA GLU A 105 28.95 -10.20 14.61
C GLU A 105 30.07 -10.18 13.55
N ASN A 106 29.89 -9.41 12.47
CA ASN A 106 30.92 -9.27 11.44
C ASN A 106 32.22 -8.66 11.97
N SER A 107 32.14 -7.74 12.95
CA SER A 107 33.33 -7.15 13.56
C SER A 107 34.12 -8.16 14.38
N LEU A 108 33.42 -9.08 15.05
CA LEU A 108 34.03 -10.17 15.83
C LEU A 108 34.63 -11.25 14.90
N GLU A 109 33.95 -11.59 13.81
CA GLU A 109 34.39 -12.65 12.90
C GLU A 109 35.48 -12.22 11.91
N ARG A 110 35.39 -10.99 11.36
CA ARG A 110 36.19 -10.55 10.20
C ARG A 110 36.98 -9.26 10.45
N GLY A 111 36.84 -8.67 11.63
CA GLY A 111 37.48 -7.41 12.01
C GLY A 111 36.64 -6.17 11.69
N PHE A 112 36.81 -5.12 12.48
CA PHE A 112 35.97 -3.91 12.47
C PHE A 112 35.96 -3.16 11.12
N LEU A 113 37.14 -2.95 10.51
CA LEU A 113 37.24 -2.24 9.22
C LEU A 113 36.53 -3.00 8.10
N GLN A 114 36.67 -4.33 8.06
CA GLN A 114 35.97 -5.15 7.09
C GLN A 114 34.46 -5.09 7.31
N ALA A 115 34.00 -5.15 8.56
CA ALA A 115 32.58 -5.04 8.89
C ALA A 115 31.97 -3.71 8.44
N ILE A 116 32.68 -2.59 8.57
CA ILE A 116 32.23 -1.28 8.04
C ILE A 116 32.14 -1.32 6.51
N TRP A 117 33.16 -1.84 5.84
CA TRP A 117 33.17 -1.92 4.38
C TRP A 117 32.04 -2.81 3.83
N ASP A 118 31.84 -3.97 4.45
CA ASP A 118 30.75 -4.88 4.12
C ASP A 118 29.40 -4.20 4.35
N PHE A 119 29.24 -3.48 5.47
CA PHE A 119 28.02 -2.71 5.75
C PHE A 119 27.75 -1.65 4.68
N ILE A 120 28.74 -0.83 4.30
CA ILE A 120 28.59 0.17 3.24
C ILE A 120 28.22 -0.50 1.91
N THR A 121 28.88 -1.60 1.57
CA THR A 121 28.60 -2.37 0.35
C THR A 121 27.16 -2.89 0.34
N MET A 122 26.68 -3.43 1.46
CA MET A 122 25.29 -3.86 1.62
C MET A 122 24.30 -2.71 1.46
N GLN A 123 24.62 -1.50 1.95
CA GLN A 123 23.76 -0.33 1.76
C GLN A 123 23.70 0.12 0.30
N LEU A 124 24.84 0.12 -0.40
CA LEU A 124 24.90 0.44 -1.82
C LEU A 124 24.14 -0.57 -2.69
N GLN A 125 24.08 -1.84 -2.26
CA GLN A 125 23.26 -2.90 -2.85
C GLN A 125 21.78 -2.83 -2.44
N LEU A 126 21.34 -1.74 -1.80
CA LEU A 126 19.96 -1.48 -1.40
C LEU A 126 19.40 -2.52 -0.41
N SER A 127 20.24 -3.13 0.41
CA SER A 127 19.81 -4.12 1.43
C SER A 127 18.73 -3.56 2.37
N SER A 128 18.83 -2.29 2.78
CA SER A 128 17.80 -1.64 3.62
C SER A 128 16.44 -1.58 2.93
N VAL A 129 16.39 -1.37 1.61
CA VAL A 129 15.15 -1.39 0.83
C VAL A 129 14.58 -2.81 0.82
N PHE A 130 15.42 -3.81 0.56
CA PHE A 130 15.03 -5.22 0.55
C PHE A 130 14.49 -5.68 1.91
N TYR A 131 15.20 -5.40 3.01
CA TYR A 131 14.79 -5.83 4.34
C TYR A 131 13.53 -5.09 4.81
N THR A 132 13.38 -3.81 4.49
CA THR A 132 12.16 -3.04 4.76
C THR A 132 10.95 -3.62 4.03
N PHE A 133 11.12 -4.03 2.77
CA PHE A 133 10.12 -4.76 2.02
C PHE A 133 9.82 -6.14 2.63
N SER A 134 10.87 -6.89 3.00
CA SER A 134 10.73 -8.21 3.62
C SER A 134 9.98 -8.15 4.96
N MET A 135 10.22 -7.14 5.80
CA MET A 135 9.46 -6.90 7.03
C MET A 135 7.96 -6.71 6.77
N GLY A 136 7.60 -5.99 5.70
CA GLY A 136 6.20 -5.83 5.27
C GLY A 136 5.56 -7.16 4.86
N THR A 137 6.29 -7.98 4.10
CA THR A 137 5.87 -9.34 3.73
C THR A 137 5.62 -10.19 4.98
N ARG A 138 6.61 -10.29 5.87
CA ARG A 138 6.51 -11.09 7.10
C ARG A 138 5.31 -10.67 7.94
N THR A 139 5.17 -9.38 8.19
CA THR A 139 4.07 -8.80 8.97
C THR A 139 2.70 -9.11 8.36
N HIS A 140 2.52 -8.89 7.05
CA HIS A 140 1.22 -9.10 6.41
C HIS A 140 0.78 -10.57 6.48
N TYR A 141 1.65 -11.50 6.10
CA TYR A 141 1.28 -12.92 6.06
C TYR A 141 1.20 -13.55 7.45
N PHE A 142 2.08 -13.16 8.38
CA PHE A 142 1.99 -13.58 9.78
C PHE A 142 0.70 -13.06 10.42
N GLY A 143 0.43 -11.75 10.34
CA GLY A 143 -0.76 -11.13 10.94
C GLY A 143 -2.07 -11.65 10.35
N ARG A 144 -2.13 -11.84 9.02
CA ARG A 144 -3.29 -12.47 8.37
C ARG A 144 -3.57 -13.88 8.88
N THR A 145 -2.51 -14.67 9.06
CA THR A 145 -2.66 -16.04 9.59
C THR A 145 -3.10 -16.03 11.05
N VAL A 146 -2.58 -15.11 11.87
CA VAL A 146 -2.99 -14.97 13.27
C VAL A 146 -4.45 -14.53 13.40
N LEU A 147 -4.94 -13.62 12.55
CA LEU A 147 -6.31 -13.10 12.61
C LEU A 147 -7.35 -14.05 12.02
N HIS A 148 -7.04 -14.70 10.90
CA HIS A 148 -8.01 -15.44 10.10
C HIS A 148 -7.80 -16.95 10.14
N GLY A 149 -6.60 -17.41 10.49
CA GLY A 149 -6.15 -18.77 10.24
C GLY A 149 -6.03 -19.09 8.74
N GLY A 150 -5.49 -20.26 8.42
CA GLY A 150 -5.48 -20.78 7.07
C GLY A 150 -4.28 -20.34 6.25
N ALA A 151 -3.09 -20.86 6.60
CA ALA A 151 -1.90 -20.73 5.77
C ALA A 151 -2.11 -21.33 4.37
N LYS A 152 -2.31 -20.48 3.35
CA LYS A 152 -2.34 -20.91 1.95
C LYS A 152 -0.94 -21.29 1.50
N TYR A 153 -0.74 -22.54 1.08
CA TYR A 153 0.53 -22.95 0.49
C TYR A 153 0.81 -22.14 -0.77
N ARG A 154 1.92 -21.39 -0.78
CA ARG A 154 2.45 -20.74 -1.97
C ARG A 154 3.65 -21.53 -2.45
N ALA A 155 3.53 -22.12 -3.64
CA ALA A 155 4.63 -22.84 -4.25
C ALA A 155 5.76 -21.86 -4.58
N THR A 156 6.88 -21.98 -3.88
CA THR A 156 8.12 -21.31 -4.26
C THR A 156 8.72 -22.12 -5.40
N GLY A 157 8.44 -21.73 -6.63
CA GLY A 157 9.06 -22.36 -7.80
C GLY A 157 10.59 -22.21 -7.75
N ARG A 158 11.31 -23.25 -8.19
CA ARG A 158 12.73 -23.15 -8.54
C ARG A 158 12.84 -22.61 -9.97
N GLY A 159 12.45 -21.36 -10.17
CA GLY A 159 12.58 -20.69 -11.46
C GLY A 159 14.02 -20.26 -11.72
N PHE A 160 14.32 -19.90 -12.97
CA PHE A 160 15.51 -19.11 -13.25
C PHE A 160 15.37 -17.75 -12.57
N VAL A 161 16.30 -17.43 -11.67
CA VAL A 161 16.35 -16.17 -10.89
C VAL A 161 16.45 -14.92 -11.80
N VAL A 162 16.67 -15.12 -13.11
CA VAL A 162 17.04 -14.11 -14.11
C VAL A 162 15.84 -13.62 -14.95
N GLN A 163 14.63 -14.13 -14.73
CA GLN A 163 13.47 -13.75 -15.55
C GLN A 163 12.75 -12.51 -15.00
N HIS A 164 12.52 -11.54 -15.89
CA HIS A 164 11.64 -10.40 -15.62
C HIS A 164 10.23 -10.86 -15.27
N LYS A 165 9.68 -10.31 -14.19
CA LYS A 165 8.29 -10.51 -13.75
C LYS A 165 7.42 -9.34 -14.20
N SER A 166 6.33 -9.63 -14.92
CA SER A 166 5.43 -8.57 -15.40
C SER A 166 4.80 -7.81 -14.24
N PHE A 167 4.43 -6.55 -14.50
CA PHE A 167 3.72 -5.73 -13.52
C PHE A 167 2.44 -6.42 -13.01
N ALA A 168 1.67 -7.08 -13.89
CA ALA A 168 0.46 -7.79 -13.48
C ALA A 168 0.77 -8.89 -12.45
N GLU A 169 1.85 -9.66 -12.63
CA GLU A 169 2.28 -10.65 -11.64
C GLU A 169 2.70 -9.99 -10.32
N ASN A 170 3.51 -8.93 -10.37
CA ASN A 170 3.94 -8.19 -9.18
C ASN A 170 2.76 -7.58 -8.42
N TYR A 171 1.79 -7.00 -9.13
CA TYR A 171 0.58 -6.43 -8.56
C TYR A 171 -0.23 -7.50 -7.84
N ARG A 172 -0.48 -8.65 -8.46
CA ARG A 172 -1.20 -9.77 -7.82
C ARG A 172 -0.54 -10.25 -6.54
N LEU A 173 0.79 -10.24 -6.47
CA LEU A 173 1.54 -10.71 -5.31
C LEU A 173 1.60 -9.68 -4.17
N TYR A 174 1.67 -8.38 -4.51
CA TYR A 174 2.03 -7.32 -3.57
C TYR A 174 0.97 -6.25 -3.34
N ALA A 175 -0.16 -6.26 -4.08
CA ALA A 175 -1.22 -5.26 -3.94
C ALA A 175 -1.68 -5.08 -2.47
N ARG A 176 -2.12 -6.18 -1.83
CA ARG A 176 -2.63 -6.15 -0.43
C ARG A 176 -1.56 -6.10 0.65
N SER A 177 -0.39 -6.64 0.35
CA SER A 177 0.69 -6.74 1.34
C SER A 177 1.54 -5.49 1.42
N HIS A 178 1.71 -4.75 0.31
CA HIS A 178 2.63 -3.61 0.22
C HIS A 178 1.97 -2.40 -0.45
N PHE A 179 1.45 -2.52 -1.67
CA PHE A 179 1.08 -1.33 -2.46
C PHE A 179 -0.05 -0.51 -1.85
N VAL A 180 -1.20 -1.13 -1.56
CA VAL A 180 -2.33 -0.42 -0.93
C VAL A 180 -1.91 0.20 0.41
N LYS A 181 -1.12 -0.56 1.18
CA LYS A 181 -0.58 -0.13 2.47
C LYS A 181 0.40 1.05 2.36
N ALA A 182 1.26 1.04 1.35
CA ALA A 182 2.19 2.12 1.08
C ALA A 182 1.47 3.38 0.58
N ILE A 183 0.42 3.22 -0.23
CA ILE A 183 -0.44 4.31 -0.67
C ILE A 183 -1.20 4.92 0.52
N GLU A 184 -1.71 4.09 1.44
CA GLU A 184 -2.31 4.55 2.70
C GLU A 184 -1.31 5.37 3.52
N LEU A 185 -0.12 4.85 3.80
CA LEU A 185 0.89 5.58 4.57
C LEU A 185 1.41 6.83 3.85
N GLY A 186 1.58 6.78 2.53
CA GLY A 186 1.96 7.94 1.72
C GLY A 186 0.89 9.03 1.76
N LEU A 187 -0.39 8.65 1.72
CA LEU A 187 -1.51 9.58 1.88
C LEU A 187 -1.49 10.24 3.27
N ILE A 188 -1.25 9.48 4.34
CA ILE A 188 -1.11 10.03 5.70
C ILE A 188 -0.01 11.10 5.72
N LEU A 189 1.15 10.82 5.13
CA LEU A 189 2.28 11.75 5.09
C LEU A 189 1.95 13.01 4.29
N ILE A 190 1.25 12.89 3.16
CA ILE A 190 0.81 14.03 2.35
C ILE A 190 -0.18 14.91 3.12
N VAL A 191 -1.18 14.31 3.76
CA VAL A 191 -2.19 15.05 4.54
C VAL A 191 -1.55 15.70 5.77
N TYR A 192 -0.61 15.02 6.43
CA TYR A 192 0.15 15.58 7.54
C TYR A 192 1.01 16.76 7.08
N ALA A 193 1.67 16.68 5.92
CA ALA A 193 2.47 17.77 5.37
C ALA A 193 1.64 19.02 5.04
N SER A 194 0.40 18.85 4.59
CA SER A 194 -0.46 19.98 4.22
C SER A 194 -1.15 20.66 5.41
N HIS A 195 -1.44 19.92 6.49
CA HIS A 195 -2.24 20.44 7.60
C HIS A 195 -1.46 20.67 8.92
N SER A 196 -0.28 20.07 9.09
CA SER A 196 0.49 20.25 10.33
C SER A 196 1.21 21.60 10.37
N PRO A 197 1.14 22.34 11.49
CA PRO A 197 1.96 23.55 11.70
C PRO A 197 3.46 23.23 11.78
N VAL A 198 3.84 22.05 12.27
CA VAL A 198 5.23 21.60 12.38
C VAL A 198 5.84 21.35 11.00
N ALA A 199 5.00 21.03 10.00
CA ALA A 199 5.44 20.89 8.62
C ALA A 199 5.95 22.20 7.98
N LYS A 200 5.67 23.37 8.59
CA LYS A 200 6.19 24.66 8.12
C LYS A 200 7.70 24.79 8.30
N ASP A 201 8.29 24.10 9.29
CA ASP A 201 9.74 23.98 9.41
C ASP A 201 10.21 22.78 8.59
N THR A 202 10.76 23.08 7.41
CA THR A 202 11.22 22.08 6.44
C THR A 202 12.22 21.10 7.04
N PHE A 203 13.12 21.55 7.91
CA PHE A 203 14.15 20.67 8.46
C PHE A 203 13.56 19.70 9.48
N VAL A 204 12.72 20.20 10.40
CA VAL A 204 12.04 19.38 11.40
C VAL A 204 11.11 18.36 10.72
N TYR A 205 10.35 18.78 9.70
CA TYR A 205 9.50 17.89 8.93
C TYR A 205 10.28 16.76 8.24
N ILE A 206 11.35 17.09 7.52
CA ILE A 206 12.17 16.10 6.82
C ILE A 206 12.78 15.12 7.83
N ALA A 207 13.36 15.63 8.91
CA ALA A 207 13.97 14.80 9.95
C ALA A 207 12.96 13.80 10.54
N LEU A 208 11.73 14.24 10.79
CA LEU A 208 10.69 13.38 11.39
C LEU A 208 10.06 12.37 10.42
N THR A 209 9.99 12.69 9.12
CA THR A 209 9.21 11.90 8.15
C THR A 209 10.05 11.12 7.14
N ILE A 210 11.35 11.40 7.02
CA ILE A 210 12.24 10.73 6.04
C ILE A 210 12.20 9.21 6.16
N SER A 211 12.12 8.72 7.39
CA SER A 211 12.06 7.31 7.69
C SER A 211 10.73 6.72 7.16
N SER A 212 9.60 7.35 7.46
CA SER A 212 8.27 6.93 6.97
C SER A 212 8.18 6.97 5.43
N TRP A 213 8.77 7.98 4.79
CA TRP A 213 8.87 8.04 3.34
C TRP A 213 9.76 6.94 2.77
N PHE A 214 10.87 6.60 3.43
CA PHE A 214 11.72 5.48 3.04
C PHE A 214 10.97 4.15 3.10
N LEU A 215 10.12 3.93 4.11
CA LEU A 215 9.23 2.77 4.19
C LEU A 215 8.26 2.71 2.99
N VAL A 216 7.57 3.82 2.72
CA VAL A 216 6.61 3.93 1.58
C VAL A 216 7.31 3.64 0.25
N LEU A 217 8.44 4.29 -0.01
CA LEU A 217 9.22 4.09 -1.24
C LEU A 217 9.74 2.66 -1.36
N SER A 218 10.20 2.06 -0.26
CA SER A 218 10.67 0.67 -0.26
C SER A 218 9.55 -0.31 -0.59
N TRP A 219 8.34 -0.10 -0.06
CA TRP A 219 7.19 -0.95 -0.33
C TRP A 219 6.65 -0.84 -1.76
N ILE A 220 6.75 0.34 -2.38
CA ILE A 220 6.35 0.55 -3.78
C ILE A 220 7.43 0.06 -4.75
N MET A 221 8.69 0.43 -4.53
CA MET A 221 9.74 0.28 -5.55
C MET A 221 10.50 -1.05 -5.49
N ALA A 222 10.59 -1.70 -4.33
CA ALA A 222 11.41 -2.92 -4.20
C ALA A 222 11.05 -4.02 -5.21
N PRO A 223 9.76 -4.31 -5.51
CA PRO A 223 9.40 -5.32 -6.53
C PRO A 223 9.97 -5.03 -7.92
N PHE A 224 10.27 -3.76 -8.24
CA PHE A 224 10.79 -3.36 -9.54
C PHE A 224 12.32 -3.20 -9.52
N VAL A 225 12.86 -2.64 -8.44
CA VAL A 225 14.30 -2.48 -8.21
C VAL A 225 15.00 -3.84 -8.23
N PHE A 226 14.41 -4.88 -7.63
CA PHE A 226 15.00 -6.23 -7.59
C PHE A 226 14.51 -7.14 -8.73
N ASN A 227 13.80 -6.59 -9.72
CA ASN A 227 13.32 -7.33 -10.89
C ASN A 227 14.22 -7.06 -12.11
N PRO A 228 14.81 -8.09 -12.74
CA PRO A 228 15.60 -7.93 -13.96
C PRO A 228 14.84 -7.11 -15.02
N SER A 229 15.51 -6.16 -15.67
CA SER A 229 14.88 -5.22 -16.62
C SER A 229 13.67 -4.44 -16.08
N GLY A 230 13.59 -4.26 -14.76
CA GLY A 230 12.48 -3.54 -14.12
C GLY A 230 12.36 -2.08 -14.59
N PHE A 231 13.47 -1.44 -14.96
CA PHE A 231 13.50 -0.06 -15.45
C PHE A 231 13.66 0.06 -16.97
N ASP A 232 13.24 -0.95 -17.73
CA ASP A 232 13.24 -0.88 -19.20
C ASP A 232 11.93 -0.24 -19.68
N TRP A 233 12.02 0.86 -20.44
CA TRP A 233 10.86 1.60 -20.91
C TRP A 233 9.92 0.74 -21.76
N LEU A 234 10.46 -0.02 -22.72
CA LEU A 234 9.64 -0.85 -23.60
C LEU A 234 8.93 -1.95 -22.79
N LYS A 235 9.62 -2.56 -21.82
CA LYS A 235 8.99 -3.52 -20.91
C LYS A 235 7.89 -2.90 -20.08
N THR A 236 8.10 -1.69 -19.56
CA THR A 236 7.09 -0.99 -18.76
C THR A 236 5.82 -0.71 -19.57
N VAL A 237 5.95 -0.35 -20.85
CA VAL A 237 4.80 -0.17 -21.75
C VAL A 237 4.05 -1.48 -22.00
N TYR A 238 4.77 -2.58 -22.25
CA TYR A 238 4.13 -3.90 -22.41
C TYR A 238 3.46 -4.39 -21.13
N ASP A 239 4.08 -4.13 -19.99
CA ASP A 239 3.55 -4.46 -18.67
C ASP A 239 2.25 -3.70 -18.36
N PHE A 240 2.14 -2.44 -18.81
CA PHE A 240 0.90 -1.67 -18.71
C PHE A 240 -0.22 -2.29 -19.54
N ASP A 241 0.07 -2.66 -20.79
CA ASP A 241 -0.91 -3.33 -21.66
C ASP A 241 -1.35 -4.68 -21.08
N GLU A 242 -0.41 -5.50 -20.61
CA GLU A 242 -0.71 -6.77 -19.94
C GLU A 242 -1.59 -6.56 -18.69
N PHE A 243 -1.29 -5.54 -17.88
CA PHE A 243 -2.08 -5.18 -16.70
C PHE A 243 -3.50 -4.78 -17.07
N MET A 244 -3.68 -3.90 -18.07
CA MET A 244 -5.00 -3.47 -18.51
C MET A 244 -5.78 -4.62 -19.13
N ASN A 245 -5.14 -5.46 -19.93
CA ASN A 245 -5.73 -6.66 -20.49
C ASN A 245 -6.20 -7.61 -19.36
N TRP A 246 -5.39 -7.85 -18.34
CA TRP A 246 -5.76 -8.67 -17.17
C TRP A 246 -6.93 -8.09 -16.35
N ILE A 247 -6.97 -6.77 -16.17
CA ILE A 247 -8.05 -6.06 -15.46
C ILE A 247 -9.38 -6.21 -16.20
N TRP A 248 -9.37 -6.03 -17.52
CA TRP A 248 -10.58 -6.04 -18.36
C TRP A 248 -10.92 -7.40 -18.95
N TYR A 249 -10.15 -8.45 -18.64
CA TYR A 249 -10.42 -9.78 -19.14
C TYR A 249 -11.67 -10.38 -18.48
N HIS A 250 -12.74 -10.45 -19.27
CA HIS A 250 -13.99 -11.13 -18.93
C HIS A 250 -13.80 -12.63 -19.15
N GLY A 251 -13.17 -13.29 -18.18
CA GLY A 251 -12.86 -14.71 -18.28
C GLY A 251 -14.09 -15.60 -18.08
N GLY A 252 -14.12 -16.75 -18.76
CA GLY A 252 -15.13 -17.80 -18.53
C GLY A 252 -15.02 -18.45 -17.14
N VAL A 253 -15.90 -19.41 -16.85
CA VAL A 253 -16.00 -20.07 -15.53
C VAL A 253 -14.67 -20.69 -15.05
N PHE A 254 -13.80 -21.09 -15.98
CA PHE A 254 -12.50 -21.73 -15.72
C PHE A 254 -11.29 -20.78 -15.76
N ALA A 255 -11.51 -19.47 -15.84
CA ALA A 255 -10.41 -18.51 -15.83
C ALA A 255 -9.63 -18.57 -14.50
N LYS A 256 -8.30 -18.55 -14.61
CA LYS A 256 -7.40 -18.53 -13.45
C LYS A 256 -7.18 -17.08 -12.97
N ALA A 257 -6.75 -16.90 -11.72
CA ALA A 257 -6.32 -15.60 -11.19
C ALA A 257 -5.22 -14.92 -12.04
N GLU A 258 -4.41 -15.72 -12.75
CA GLU A 258 -3.37 -15.22 -13.65
C GLU A 258 -3.93 -14.53 -14.91
N GLN A 259 -5.17 -14.85 -15.30
CA GLN A 259 -5.78 -14.38 -16.55
C GLN A 259 -6.85 -13.32 -16.30
N SER A 260 -7.58 -13.40 -15.18
CA SER A 260 -8.67 -12.47 -14.86
C SER A 260 -8.47 -11.83 -13.50
N TRP A 261 -8.55 -10.50 -13.46
CA TRP A 261 -8.56 -9.72 -12.23
C TRP A 261 -9.69 -10.14 -11.28
N GLU A 262 -10.89 -10.40 -11.81
CA GLU A 262 -12.03 -10.74 -10.96
C GLU A 262 -11.82 -12.05 -10.21
N ARG A 263 -11.22 -13.05 -10.87
CA ARG A 263 -10.84 -14.32 -10.24
C ARG A 263 -9.79 -14.13 -9.16
N TRP A 264 -8.75 -13.34 -9.45
CA TRP A 264 -7.72 -13.00 -8.47
C TRP A 264 -8.32 -12.25 -7.27
N TRP A 265 -9.21 -11.29 -7.52
CA TRP A 265 -9.91 -10.53 -6.48
C TRP A 265 -10.63 -11.48 -5.53
N TYR A 266 -11.48 -12.37 -6.05
CA TYR A 266 -12.17 -13.36 -5.22
C TYR A 266 -11.21 -14.28 -4.46
N GLU A 267 -10.15 -14.77 -5.10
CA GLU A 267 -9.15 -15.63 -4.45
C GLU A 267 -8.41 -14.92 -3.32
N GLU A 268 -8.14 -13.62 -3.46
CA GLU A 268 -7.43 -12.84 -2.45
C GLU A 268 -8.28 -12.69 -1.18
N GLN A 269 -9.61 -12.59 -1.32
CA GLN A 269 -10.58 -12.47 -0.22
C GLN A 269 -11.02 -13.81 0.39
N ASP A 270 -10.58 -14.96 -0.13
CA ASP A 270 -11.09 -16.26 0.33
C ASP A 270 -10.89 -16.51 1.83
N HIS A 271 -9.86 -15.92 2.43
CA HIS A 271 -9.60 -15.99 3.86
C HIS A 271 -10.78 -15.47 4.71
N LEU A 272 -11.52 -14.46 4.24
CA LEU A 272 -12.67 -13.89 4.95
C LEU A 272 -13.84 -14.86 5.07
N ARG A 273 -13.87 -15.93 4.25
CA ARG A 273 -14.88 -16.98 4.33
C ARG A 273 -14.69 -17.87 5.55
N THR A 274 -13.44 -18.11 5.95
CA THR A 274 -13.08 -18.96 7.10
C THR A 274 -12.95 -18.17 8.40
N THR A 275 -12.92 -16.84 8.34
CA THR A 275 -12.81 -15.97 9.51
C THR A 275 -14.02 -16.08 10.44
N GLY A 276 -13.75 -16.24 11.75
CA GLY A 276 -14.77 -16.20 12.79
C GLY A 276 -15.40 -14.80 13.00
N LEU A 277 -16.47 -14.73 13.79
CA LEU A 277 -17.20 -13.48 14.05
C LEU A 277 -16.31 -12.36 14.60
N TRP A 278 -15.44 -12.68 15.56
CA TRP A 278 -14.51 -11.70 16.16
C TRP A 278 -13.47 -11.19 15.17
N GLY A 279 -12.97 -12.05 14.28
CA GLY A 279 -12.03 -11.63 13.22
C GLY A 279 -12.70 -10.69 12.21
N LYS A 280 -13.95 -10.96 11.82
CA LYS A 280 -14.74 -10.07 10.96
C LYS A 280 -15.02 -8.73 11.62
N LEU A 281 -15.34 -8.72 12.92
CA LEU A 281 -15.52 -7.49 13.68
C LEU A 281 -14.22 -6.67 13.74
N LEU A 282 -13.08 -7.33 13.96
CA LEU A 282 -11.78 -6.67 13.98
C LEU A 282 -11.42 -6.05 12.63
N GLU A 283 -11.68 -6.74 11.51
CA GLU A 283 -11.49 -6.17 10.17
C GLU A 283 -12.34 -4.90 9.96
N ILE A 284 -13.62 -4.94 10.34
CA ILE A 284 -14.49 -3.76 10.26
C ILE A 284 -13.92 -2.62 11.10
N ILE A 285 -13.52 -2.87 12.35
CA ILE A 285 -12.92 -1.85 13.23
C ILE A 285 -11.65 -1.27 12.62
N LEU A 286 -10.79 -2.11 12.02
CA LEU A 286 -9.60 -1.64 11.34
C LEU A 286 -9.96 -0.78 10.12
N ASP A 287 -10.97 -1.15 9.34
CA ASP A 287 -11.42 -0.40 8.17
C ASP A 287 -12.08 0.95 8.52
N LEU A 288 -12.64 1.09 9.73
CA LEU A 288 -13.20 2.37 10.20
C LEU A 288 -12.17 3.51 10.17
N ARG A 289 -10.86 3.20 10.21
CA ARG A 289 -9.79 4.20 10.11
C ARG A 289 -9.86 5.02 8.82
N PHE A 290 -10.36 4.45 7.72
CA PHE A 290 -10.44 5.18 6.45
C PHE A 290 -11.46 6.32 6.48
N PHE A 291 -12.51 6.20 7.28
CA PHE A 291 -13.53 7.24 7.45
C PHE A 291 -12.99 8.45 8.24
N PHE A 292 -11.89 8.26 8.98
CA PHE A 292 -11.23 9.34 9.70
C PHE A 292 -10.64 10.40 8.74
N PHE A 293 -10.22 10.00 7.53
CA PHE A 293 -9.78 10.97 6.51
C PHE A 293 -10.89 11.96 6.15
N GLN A 294 -12.08 11.46 5.84
CA GLN A 294 -13.23 12.32 5.58
C GLN A 294 -13.60 13.15 6.80
N TYR A 295 -13.66 12.54 7.99
CA TYR A 295 -13.98 13.26 9.21
C TYR A 295 -13.01 14.43 9.47
N GLY A 296 -11.71 14.21 9.40
CA GLY A 296 -10.72 15.24 9.73
C GLY A 296 -10.56 16.33 8.66
N ILE A 297 -10.65 15.98 7.37
CA ILE A 297 -10.40 16.92 6.27
C ILE A 297 -11.63 17.78 5.97
N VAL A 298 -12.86 17.24 6.11
CA VAL A 298 -14.09 17.96 5.73
C VAL A 298 -14.27 19.27 6.50
N TYR A 299 -13.89 19.32 7.79
CA TYR A 299 -13.97 20.55 8.60
C TYR A 299 -12.97 21.63 8.20
N GLN A 300 -11.96 21.28 7.41
CA GLN A 300 -10.92 22.19 6.95
C GLN A 300 -11.21 22.73 5.54
N LEU A 301 -12.24 22.21 4.85
CA LEU A 301 -12.69 22.72 3.56
C LEU A 301 -13.29 24.11 3.71
N GLY A 302 -13.06 24.99 2.72
CA GLY A 302 -13.65 26.34 2.71
C GLY A 302 -15.17 26.35 2.81
N ILE A 303 -15.84 25.32 2.27
CA ILE A 303 -17.29 25.11 2.36
C ILE A 303 -17.79 25.06 3.81
N ALA A 304 -16.99 24.51 4.73
CA ALA A 304 -17.39 24.37 6.13
C ALA A 304 -17.47 25.73 6.86
N ASN A 305 -16.90 26.81 6.30
CA ASN A 305 -16.89 28.16 6.86
C ASN A 305 -16.59 28.19 8.38
N HIS A 306 -15.56 27.44 8.78
CA HIS A 306 -15.13 27.24 10.18
C HIS A 306 -16.18 26.61 11.14
N SER A 307 -17.29 26.08 10.61
CA SER A 307 -18.26 25.31 11.39
C SER A 307 -17.71 23.93 11.74
N THR A 308 -17.62 23.64 13.03
CA THR A 308 -17.23 22.32 13.56
C THR A 308 -18.43 21.44 13.89
N SER A 309 -19.61 21.77 13.35
CA SER A 309 -20.83 21.01 13.62
C SER A 309 -20.80 19.63 12.94
N ILE A 310 -21.24 18.60 13.66
CA ILE A 310 -21.30 17.22 13.12
C ILE A 310 -22.18 17.11 11.86
N ALA A 311 -23.07 18.08 11.66
CA ALA A 311 -23.88 18.21 10.45
C ALA A 311 -23.02 18.35 9.19
N VAL A 312 -21.87 19.06 9.23
CA VAL A 312 -20.97 19.19 8.06
C VAL A 312 -20.45 17.82 7.64
N TYR A 313 -20.02 17.00 8.60
CA TYR A 313 -19.60 15.64 8.31
C TYR A 313 -20.75 14.81 7.74
N LEU A 314 -21.95 14.83 8.34
CA LEU A 314 -23.10 14.08 7.82
C LEU A 314 -23.50 14.52 6.41
N LEU A 315 -23.49 15.82 6.12
CA LEU A 315 -23.76 16.36 4.79
C LEU A 315 -22.71 15.94 3.76
N SER A 316 -21.45 15.78 4.16
CA SER A 316 -20.40 15.34 3.23
C SER A 316 -20.64 13.93 2.66
N TRP A 317 -21.45 13.09 3.31
CA TRP A 317 -21.85 11.79 2.76
C TRP A 317 -22.72 11.90 1.51
N ILE A 318 -23.43 13.02 1.33
CA ILE A 318 -24.20 13.28 0.10
C ILE A 318 -23.28 13.16 -1.12
N TYR A 319 -22.03 13.61 -1.02
CA TYR A 319 -21.04 13.48 -2.10
C TYR A 319 -20.85 12.02 -2.53
N ILE A 320 -20.70 11.09 -1.57
CA ILE A 320 -20.50 9.67 -1.85
C ILE A 320 -21.74 9.07 -2.52
N PHE A 321 -22.94 9.39 -2.03
CA PHE A 321 -24.19 8.91 -2.63
C PHE A 321 -24.40 9.47 -4.05
N VAL A 322 -24.09 10.74 -4.28
CA VAL A 322 -24.17 11.37 -5.61
C VAL A 322 -23.13 10.76 -6.56
N ALA A 323 -21.89 10.60 -6.13
CA ALA A 323 -20.84 9.96 -6.93
C ALA A 323 -21.21 8.52 -7.30
N PHE A 324 -21.76 7.75 -6.35
CA PHE A 324 -22.26 6.40 -6.59
C PHE A 324 -23.48 6.40 -7.54
N GLY A 325 -24.42 7.34 -7.39
CA GLY A 325 -25.55 7.50 -8.30
C GLY A 325 -25.13 7.82 -9.73
N ILE A 326 -24.19 8.76 -9.91
CA ILE A 326 -23.60 9.08 -11.22
C ILE A 326 -22.94 7.85 -11.83
N TYR A 327 -22.18 7.11 -11.03
CA TYR A 327 -21.54 5.88 -11.47
C TYR A 327 -22.56 4.84 -11.97
N LEU A 328 -23.64 4.61 -11.22
CA LEU A 328 -24.72 3.69 -11.62
C LEU A 328 -25.38 4.13 -12.94
N VAL A 329 -25.66 5.43 -13.09
CA VAL A 329 -26.25 5.97 -14.33
C VAL A 329 -25.32 5.74 -15.51
N ILE A 330 -24.02 6.00 -15.37
CA ILE A 330 -23.02 5.77 -16.42
C ILE A 330 -22.91 4.27 -16.75
N SER A 331 -22.89 3.41 -15.74
CA SER A 331 -22.79 1.95 -15.94
C SER A 331 -24.01 1.42 -16.68
N TYR A 332 -25.21 1.78 -16.23
CA TYR A 332 -26.46 1.40 -16.89
C TYR A 332 -26.54 1.93 -18.33
N ALA A 333 -26.15 3.18 -18.56
CA ALA A 333 -26.11 3.76 -19.89
C ALA A 333 -25.08 3.07 -20.79
N ARG A 334 -23.94 2.64 -20.24
CA ARG A 334 -22.92 1.87 -20.95
C ARG A 334 -23.50 0.53 -21.41
N ASP A 335 -24.09 -0.24 -20.51
CA ASP A 335 -24.59 -1.58 -20.82
C ASP A 335 -25.75 -1.52 -21.84
N LYS A 336 -26.60 -0.49 -21.74
CA LYS A 336 -27.76 -0.33 -22.63
C LYS A 336 -27.40 0.25 -24.00
N TYR A 337 -26.58 1.28 -24.04
CA TYR A 337 -26.38 2.10 -25.25
C TYR A 337 -24.98 1.99 -25.85
N ALA A 338 -23.93 1.59 -25.12
CA ALA A 338 -22.56 1.70 -25.62
C ALA A 338 -22.27 0.81 -26.84
N ALA A 339 -22.93 -0.35 -26.98
CA ALA A 339 -22.72 -1.25 -28.12
C ALA A 339 -23.68 -1.02 -29.29
N LYS A 340 -24.88 -0.49 -29.01
CA LYS A 340 -25.97 -0.36 -30.01
C LYS A 340 -26.15 1.06 -30.51
N GLU A 341 -25.94 2.06 -29.64
CA GLU A 341 -26.27 3.45 -29.91
C GLU A 341 -25.24 4.41 -29.26
N HIS A 342 -24.06 4.51 -29.88
CA HIS A 342 -22.95 5.32 -29.36
C HIS A 342 -23.31 6.80 -29.10
N ILE A 343 -24.24 7.38 -29.87
CA ILE A 343 -24.65 8.79 -29.73
C ILE A 343 -25.36 9.02 -28.39
N TYR A 344 -26.31 8.17 -28.01
CA TYR A 344 -27.03 8.31 -26.73
C TYR A 344 -26.09 8.09 -25.55
N PHE A 345 -25.15 7.14 -25.64
CA PHE A 345 -24.13 6.97 -24.60
C PHE A 345 -23.26 8.22 -24.43
N ARG A 346 -22.76 8.80 -25.54
CA ARG A 346 -21.99 10.05 -25.50
C ARG A 346 -22.82 11.23 -25.01
N MET A 347 -24.12 11.28 -25.32
CA MET A 347 -25.02 12.31 -24.81
C MET A 347 -25.18 12.20 -23.29
N VAL A 348 -25.34 11.00 -22.73
CA VAL A 348 -25.37 10.80 -21.27
C VAL A 348 -24.06 11.27 -20.64
N GLN A 349 -22.91 10.90 -21.20
CA GLN A 349 -21.61 11.37 -20.71
C GLN A 349 -21.51 12.90 -20.74
N PHE A 350 -21.95 13.53 -21.83
CA PHE A 350 -21.97 14.98 -21.99
C PHE A 350 -22.86 15.67 -20.95
N LEU A 351 -24.08 15.14 -20.72
CA LEU A 351 -25.00 15.67 -19.70
C LEU A 351 -24.43 15.54 -18.29
N VAL A 352 -23.78 14.42 -17.96
CA VAL A 352 -23.12 14.24 -16.66
C VAL A 352 -21.97 15.23 -16.48
N ILE A 353 -21.17 15.49 -17.53
CA ILE A 353 -20.09 16.47 -17.48
C ILE A 353 -20.65 17.88 -17.28
N ILE A 354 -21.72 18.27 -18.00
CA ILE A 354 -22.39 19.55 -17.80
C ILE A 354 -22.91 19.68 -16.37
N LEU A 355 -23.59 18.65 -15.86
CA LEU A 355 -24.09 18.65 -14.49
C LEU A 355 -22.95 18.84 -13.48
N GLY A 356 -21.82 18.15 -13.67
CA GLY A 356 -20.62 18.32 -12.84
C GLY A 356 -20.07 19.75 -12.88
N ILE A 357 -19.98 20.35 -14.07
CA ILE A 357 -19.53 21.74 -14.24
C ILE A 357 -20.50 22.71 -13.54
N LEU A 358 -21.81 22.54 -13.71
CA LEU A 358 -22.82 23.37 -13.06
C LEU A 358 -22.75 23.27 -11.53
N VAL A 359 -22.54 22.07 -10.99
CA VAL A 359 -22.35 21.87 -9.54
C VAL A 359 -21.10 22.59 -9.06
N ILE A 360 -19.98 22.51 -9.79
CA ILE A 360 -18.75 23.22 -9.42
C ILE A 360 -18.95 24.73 -9.46
N ILE A 361 -19.61 25.26 -10.49
CA ILE A 361 -19.93 26.69 -10.60
C ILE A 361 -20.82 27.13 -9.45
N ALA A 362 -21.86 26.35 -9.12
CA ALA A 362 -22.73 26.64 -7.98
C ALA A 362 -21.96 26.63 -6.65
N LEU A 363 -21.03 25.69 -6.46
CA LEU A 363 -20.18 25.68 -5.27
C LEU A 363 -19.27 26.91 -5.20
N LEU A 364 -18.67 27.34 -6.30
CA LEU A 364 -17.81 28.52 -6.36
C LEU A 364 -18.57 29.83 -6.13
N GLU A 365 -19.81 29.93 -6.61
CA GLU A 365 -20.62 31.17 -6.51
C GLU A 365 -21.33 31.28 -5.16
N PHE A 366 -21.89 30.18 -4.65
CA PHE A 366 -22.74 30.19 -3.45
C PHE A 366 -22.00 29.83 -2.16
N THR A 367 -20.76 29.35 -2.23
CA THR A 367 -19.97 28.97 -1.05
C THR A 367 -18.54 29.49 -1.13
N ALA A 368 -17.82 29.53 0.00
CA ALA A 368 -16.40 29.92 0.04
C ALA A 368 -15.46 28.81 -0.49
N PHE A 369 -15.90 28.04 -1.48
CA PHE A 369 -15.17 26.93 -2.06
C PHE A 369 -14.01 27.43 -2.90
N ASN A 370 -12.82 26.85 -2.69
CA ASN A 370 -11.65 27.14 -3.51
C ASN A 370 -11.34 26.00 -4.48
N PHE A 371 -10.62 26.27 -5.57
CA PHE A 371 -10.19 25.21 -6.49
C PHE A 371 -9.32 24.13 -5.81
N VAL A 372 -8.52 24.52 -4.81
CA VAL A 372 -7.73 23.60 -3.98
C VAL A 372 -8.62 22.64 -3.19
N ASP A 373 -9.83 23.05 -2.84
CA ASP A 373 -10.78 22.23 -2.09
C ASP A 373 -11.24 20.99 -2.88
N ILE A 374 -11.15 21.02 -4.22
CA ILE A 374 -11.38 19.84 -5.06
C ILE A 374 -10.35 18.76 -4.72
N PHE A 375 -9.06 19.11 -4.69
CA PHE A 375 -8.00 18.14 -4.41
C PHE A 375 -8.05 17.65 -2.97
N THR A 376 -8.30 18.52 -1.99
CA THR A 376 -8.44 18.10 -0.59
C THR A 376 -9.66 17.21 -0.39
N SER A 377 -10.76 17.45 -1.11
CA SER A 377 -11.93 16.57 -1.09
C SER A 377 -11.61 15.16 -1.62
N LEU A 378 -10.77 15.02 -2.64
CA LEU A 378 -10.33 13.71 -3.13
C LEU A 378 -9.54 12.94 -2.07
N LEU A 379 -8.69 13.63 -1.31
CA LEU A 379 -7.93 13.03 -0.19
C LEU A 379 -8.85 12.54 0.94
N ALA A 380 -10.06 13.09 1.07
CA ALA A 380 -11.08 12.65 2.02
C ALA A 380 -11.92 11.47 1.50
N PHE A 381 -12.43 11.59 0.27
CA PHE A 381 -13.46 10.67 -0.23
C PHE A 381 -12.90 9.39 -0.86
N ILE A 382 -11.71 9.43 -1.48
CA ILE A 382 -11.08 8.22 -2.04
C ILE A 382 -10.80 7.17 -0.95
N PRO A 383 -10.17 7.51 0.19
CA PRO A 383 -9.98 6.54 1.27
C PRO A 383 -11.30 6.02 1.83
N THR A 384 -12.30 6.90 1.96
CA THR A 384 -13.61 6.51 2.46
C THR A 384 -14.29 5.49 1.56
N GLY A 385 -14.25 5.68 0.23
CA GLY A 385 -14.79 4.71 -0.71
C GLY A 385 -14.04 3.38 -0.65
N TRP A 386 -12.71 3.40 -0.44
CA TRP A 386 -11.95 2.18 -0.18
C TRP A 386 -12.38 1.47 1.11
N GLY A 387 -12.60 2.22 2.20
CA GLY A 387 -13.13 1.69 3.47
C GLY A 387 -14.50 1.03 3.31
N LEU A 388 -15.40 1.65 2.53
CA LEU A 388 -16.70 1.06 2.20
C LEU A 388 -16.56 -0.27 1.42
N ILE A 389 -15.64 -0.34 0.47
CA ILE A 389 -15.36 -1.56 -0.29
C ILE A 389 -14.78 -2.66 0.61
N SER A 390 -13.86 -2.32 1.52
CA SER A 390 -13.28 -3.29 2.46
C SER A 390 -14.34 -3.85 3.42
N ILE A 391 -15.21 -3.00 3.97
CA ILE A 391 -16.35 -3.45 4.79
C ILE A 391 -17.31 -4.31 3.96
N ALA A 392 -17.60 -3.94 2.72
CA ALA A 392 -18.45 -4.73 1.82
C ALA A 392 -17.85 -6.12 1.55
N GLN A 393 -16.52 -6.25 1.45
CA GLN A 393 -15.86 -7.55 1.31
C GLN A 393 -16.05 -8.44 2.54
N VAL A 394 -15.99 -7.89 3.76
CA VAL A 394 -16.26 -8.62 5.00
C VAL A 394 -17.73 -9.10 5.04
N LEU A 395 -18.65 -8.25 4.58
CA LEU A 395 -20.09 -8.52 4.51
C LEU A 395 -20.53 -9.29 3.25
N ARG A 396 -19.57 -9.79 2.45
CA ARG A 396 -19.83 -10.54 1.21
C ARG A 396 -20.92 -11.61 1.32
N PRO A 397 -20.97 -12.48 2.35
CA PRO A 397 -21.99 -13.53 2.43
C PRO A 397 -23.44 -13.01 2.37
N PHE A 398 -23.68 -11.79 2.82
CA PHE A 398 -24.99 -11.16 2.80
C PHE A 398 -25.21 -10.37 1.50
N LEU A 399 -24.19 -9.64 1.04
CA LEU A 399 -24.29 -8.75 -0.11
C LEU A 399 -24.24 -9.48 -1.46
N GLN A 400 -23.57 -10.63 -1.56
CA GLN A 400 -23.34 -11.33 -2.82
C GLN A 400 -24.62 -11.73 -3.56
N SER A 401 -25.74 -11.90 -2.85
CA SER A 401 -27.05 -12.23 -3.44
C SER A 401 -27.78 -11.01 -4.01
N THR A 402 -27.28 -9.79 -3.75
CA THR A 402 -27.93 -8.53 -4.11
C THR A 402 -27.30 -7.90 -5.34
N TRP A 403 -28.07 -7.06 -6.05
CA TRP A 403 -27.58 -6.29 -7.20
C TRP A 403 -26.43 -5.31 -6.83
N LEU A 404 -26.31 -4.96 -5.55
CA LEU A 404 -25.23 -4.09 -5.05
C LEU A 404 -23.85 -4.73 -5.19
N TRP A 405 -23.74 -6.06 -5.15
CA TRP A 405 -22.45 -6.74 -5.22
C TRP A 405 -21.73 -6.50 -6.53
N GLU A 406 -22.44 -6.56 -7.66
CA GLU A 406 -21.88 -6.25 -8.97
C GLU A 406 -21.34 -4.80 -9.04
N SER A 407 -22.04 -3.87 -8.37
CA SER A 407 -21.58 -2.49 -8.25
C SER A 407 -20.31 -2.40 -7.41
N VAL A 408 -20.23 -3.11 -6.28
CA VAL A 408 -19.02 -3.17 -5.44
C VAL A 408 -17.82 -3.73 -6.21
N VAL A 409 -18.01 -4.83 -6.96
CA VAL A 409 -16.95 -5.43 -7.79
C VAL A 409 -16.47 -4.44 -8.85
N SER A 410 -17.37 -3.73 -9.50
CA SER A 410 -17.00 -2.82 -10.57
C SER A 410 -16.32 -1.53 -10.04
N VAL A 411 -16.74 -1.01 -8.89
CA VAL A 411 -16.03 0.10 -8.21
C VAL A 411 -14.67 -0.38 -7.68
N ALA A 412 -14.57 -1.58 -7.10
CA ALA A 412 -13.32 -2.18 -6.66
C ALA A 412 -12.30 -2.29 -7.80
N ARG A 413 -12.75 -2.65 -9.02
CA ARG A 413 -11.91 -2.67 -10.22
C ARG A 413 -11.31 -1.30 -10.51
N LEU A 414 -12.09 -0.22 -10.37
CA LEU A 414 -11.59 1.14 -10.56
C LEU A 414 -10.55 1.53 -9.51
N TYR A 415 -10.72 1.12 -8.25
CA TYR A 415 -9.72 1.33 -7.21
C TYR A 415 -8.42 0.61 -7.52
N ASP A 416 -8.47 -0.65 -7.97
CA ASP A 416 -7.26 -1.40 -8.30
C ASP A 416 -6.57 -0.84 -9.55
N ILE A 417 -7.32 -0.35 -10.55
CA ILE A 417 -6.74 0.42 -11.67
C ILE A 417 -6.01 1.66 -11.14
N MET A 418 -6.67 2.45 -10.29
CA MET A 418 -6.08 3.65 -9.70
C MET A 418 -4.80 3.32 -8.92
N PHE A 419 -4.81 2.30 -8.06
CA PHE A 419 -3.63 1.87 -7.33
C PHE A 419 -2.53 1.34 -8.26
N GLY A 420 -2.89 0.58 -9.30
CA GLY A 420 -1.95 0.10 -10.31
C GLY A 420 -1.25 1.25 -11.03
N VAL A 421 -2.01 2.26 -11.45
CA VAL A 421 -1.46 3.46 -12.08
C VAL A 421 -0.58 4.24 -11.11
N LEU A 422 -1.00 4.46 -9.86
CA LEU A 422 -0.18 5.15 -8.84
C LEU A 422 1.17 4.47 -8.59
N VAL A 423 1.20 3.13 -8.59
CA VAL A 423 2.44 2.35 -8.45
C VAL A 423 3.28 2.40 -9.73
N MET A 424 2.64 2.43 -10.90
CA MET A 424 3.33 2.41 -12.19
C MET A 424 3.90 3.78 -12.58
N VAL A 425 3.31 4.90 -12.15
CA VAL A 425 3.82 6.25 -12.43
C VAL A 425 5.30 6.44 -12.06
N PRO A 426 5.75 6.15 -10.82
CA PRO A 426 7.17 6.27 -10.48
C PRO A 426 8.04 5.25 -11.24
N LEU A 427 7.52 4.05 -11.53
CA LEU A 427 8.21 3.06 -12.35
C LEU A 427 8.45 3.56 -13.78
N ALA A 428 7.41 4.09 -14.43
CA ALA A 428 7.46 4.63 -15.78
C ALA A 428 8.41 5.83 -15.86
N PHE A 429 8.38 6.71 -14.86
CA PHE A 429 9.29 7.84 -14.75
C PHE A 429 10.75 7.39 -14.66
N LEU A 430 11.09 6.45 -13.77
CA LEU A 430 12.46 5.93 -13.64
C LEU A 430 12.90 5.12 -14.87
N SER A 431 11.98 4.44 -15.54
CA SER A 431 12.28 3.67 -16.75
C SER A 431 12.52 4.56 -17.97
N TRP A 432 11.90 5.74 -18.00
CA TRP A 432 12.13 6.75 -19.03
C TRP A 432 13.46 7.49 -18.83
N MET A 433 13.94 7.60 -17.59
CA MET A 433 15.20 8.27 -17.29
C MET A 433 16.42 7.49 -17.83
N PRO A 434 17.34 8.17 -18.56
CA PRO A 434 18.51 7.50 -19.11
C PRO A 434 19.44 6.99 -18.00
N GLY A 435 19.95 5.77 -18.14
CA GLY A 435 20.97 5.20 -17.26
C GLY A 435 20.48 4.46 -16.01
N PHE A 436 19.19 4.56 -15.65
CA PHE A 436 18.66 3.82 -14.49
C PHE A 436 18.71 2.30 -14.67
N GLN A 437 18.36 1.80 -15.86
CA GLN A 437 18.45 0.38 -16.19
C GLN A 437 19.89 -0.16 -16.08
N SER A 438 20.87 0.59 -16.57
CA SER A 438 22.28 0.17 -16.50
C SER A 438 22.82 0.23 -15.07
N MET A 439 22.40 1.23 -14.29
CA MET A 439 22.70 1.34 -12.86
C MET A 439 22.13 0.15 -12.08
N GLN A 440 20.85 -0.17 -12.27
CA GLN A 440 20.20 -1.34 -11.65
C GLN A 440 20.97 -2.63 -11.98
N THR A 441 21.28 -2.83 -13.26
CA THR A 441 21.99 -4.03 -13.74
C THR A 441 23.37 -4.16 -13.10
N ARG A 442 24.12 -3.06 -12.99
CA ARG A 442 25.49 -3.07 -12.46
C ARG A 442 25.57 -3.19 -10.94
N ILE A 443 24.62 -2.60 -10.22
CA ILE A 443 24.60 -2.61 -8.75
C ILE A 443 24.10 -3.94 -8.21
N LEU A 444 23.01 -4.47 -8.79
CA LEU A 444 22.27 -5.59 -8.20
C LEU A 444 22.61 -6.94 -8.84
N PHE A 445 23.17 -6.94 -10.04
CA PHE A 445 23.38 -8.18 -10.78
C PHE A 445 24.81 -8.31 -11.32
N ASN A 446 25.34 -9.52 -11.33
CA ASN A 446 26.75 -9.81 -11.65
C ASN A 446 27.11 -9.45 -13.12
N GLU A 447 28.38 -9.21 -13.44
CA GLU A 447 28.85 -8.98 -14.81
C GLU A 447 28.55 -10.13 -15.78
N ALA A 448 28.55 -11.38 -15.28
CA ALA A 448 28.11 -12.54 -16.06
C ALA A 448 26.62 -12.42 -16.48
N PHE A 449 25.79 -11.83 -15.61
CA PHE A 449 24.39 -11.50 -15.88
C PHE A 449 24.28 -10.31 -16.86
N SER A 450 25.14 -9.29 -16.73
CA SER A 450 25.21 -8.16 -17.67
C SER A 450 25.48 -8.60 -19.11
N ARG A 451 26.35 -9.62 -19.30
CA ARG A 451 26.61 -10.20 -20.63
C ARG A 451 25.40 -10.96 -21.18
N GLY A 452 24.72 -11.76 -20.34
CA GLY A 452 23.50 -12.47 -20.73
C GLY A 452 22.35 -11.52 -21.11
N LEU A 453 22.18 -10.41 -20.40
CA LEU A 453 21.18 -9.39 -20.67
C LEU A 453 21.42 -8.66 -22.00
N ARG A 454 22.68 -8.33 -22.31
CA ARG A 454 23.05 -7.77 -23.62
C ARG A 454 22.73 -8.73 -24.76
N ILE A 455 22.98 -10.02 -24.57
CA ILE A 455 22.63 -11.05 -25.57
C ILE A 455 21.10 -11.14 -25.72
N PHE A 456 20.35 -11.16 -24.62
CA PHE A 456 18.88 -11.18 -24.66
C PHE A 456 18.31 -9.96 -25.38
N GLN A 457 18.78 -8.75 -25.05
CA GLN A 457 18.38 -7.50 -25.70
C GLN A 457 18.67 -7.51 -27.20
N LEU A 458 19.85 -8.01 -27.62
CA LEU A 458 20.20 -8.15 -29.03
C LEU A 458 19.27 -9.14 -29.76
N VAL A 459 18.92 -10.26 -29.13
CA VAL A 459 18.02 -11.26 -29.71
C VAL A 459 16.58 -10.73 -29.81
N THR A 460 16.09 -10.00 -28.80
CA THR A 460 14.76 -9.38 -28.84
C THR A 460 14.69 -8.20 -29.82
N GLY A 461 15.76 -7.41 -29.92
CA GLY A 461 15.86 -6.31 -30.90
C GLY A 461 15.90 -6.81 -32.34
N LYS A 462 16.51 -7.99 -32.59
CA LYS A 462 16.51 -8.65 -33.90
C LYS A 462 15.11 -9.17 -34.28
N LYS A 463 14.35 -9.68 -33.31
CA LYS A 463 12.97 -10.12 -33.55
C LYS A 463 12.01 -8.98 -33.91
N SER A 464 12.26 -7.75 -33.46
CA SER A 464 11.47 -6.57 -33.82
C SER A 464 11.86 -5.94 -35.15
N SER A 465 13.04 -6.26 -35.71
CA SER A 465 13.47 -5.78 -37.03
C SER A 465 13.13 -6.73 -38.18
N ASP A 466 12.85 -8.00 -37.86
CA ASP A 466 12.53 -9.06 -38.83
C ASP A 466 11.01 -9.34 -38.94
N SER A 467 10.17 -8.47 -38.39
CA SER A 467 8.71 -8.41 -38.56
C SER A 467 8.32 -7.06 -39.15
#